data_AF-A0AAN8J0S9-F1
#
_entry.id   AF-A0AAN8J0S9-F1
#
_cell.length_a   1.000
_cell.length_b   1.000
_cell.length_c   1.000
_cell.angle_alpha   90.00
_cell.angle_beta   90.00
_cell.angle_gamma   90.00
#
_symmetry.space_group_name_H-M   'P 1'
#
loop_
_entity.id
_entity.type
_entity.pdbx_description
1 polymer ?
#
loop_
_entity_poly.entity_id
_entity_poly.type
_entity_poly.pdbx_seq_one_letter_code
_entity_poly.pdbx_strand_id
1 'polypeptide(L)'
;MDEREHMENLFDALCAALMLPLNRGKFLDGEGLQLMNLMLRERKQSRESALKVLDHATTGPEGKDNCNKFVEILGLRTLFPLYMRTPSKVKRKDTTPDEHEEHVCAILASLLRSCGDVARQRMMGKFVEHEHEKVDRAIELFIKY
;
A
#
# COMPACT_ATOMS: atom_id res chain seq x y z
N MET A 1 -2.69 -25.78 -13.45
CA MET A 1 -2.55 -24.40 -12.96
C MET A 1 -1.33 -24.40 -12.07
N ASP A 2 -0.34 -23.56 -12.37
CA ASP A 2 0.82 -23.38 -11.50
C ASP A 2 0.34 -22.76 -10.17
N GLU A 3 0.86 -23.18 -9.01
CA GLU A 3 0.47 -22.64 -7.70
C GLU A 3 0.67 -21.12 -7.65
N ARG A 4 1.72 -20.61 -8.30
CA ARG A 4 1.96 -19.17 -8.47
C ARG A 4 0.82 -18.50 -9.22
N GLU A 5 0.45 -19.06 -10.36
CA GLU A 5 -0.61 -18.52 -11.22
C GLU A 5 -1.94 -18.53 -10.47
N HIS A 6 -2.22 -19.59 -9.71
CA HIS A 6 -3.41 -19.66 -8.87
C HIS A 6 -3.42 -18.54 -7.81
N MET A 7 -2.28 -18.31 -7.13
CA MET A 7 -2.15 -17.23 -6.16
C MET A 7 -2.41 -15.84 -6.77
N GLU A 8 -1.83 -15.53 -7.93
CA GLU A 8 -2.09 -14.23 -8.59
C GLU A 8 -3.55 -14.07 -9.00
N ASN A 9 -4.19 -15.13 -9.50
CA ASN A 9 -5.63 -15.08 -9.81
C ASN A 9 -6.50 -14.81 -8.57
N LEU A 10 -6.11 -15.30 -7.40
CA LEU A 10 -6.79 -14.96 -6.14
C LEU A 10 -6.60 -13.49 -5.77
N PHE A 11 -5.39 -12.93 -5.96
CA PHE A 11 -5.15 -11.51 -5.74
C PHE A 11 -5.96 -10.63 -6.69
N ASP A 12 -6.05 -11.00 -7.97
CA ASP A 12 -6.84 -10.27 -8.95
C ASP A 12 -8.34 -10.35 -8.66
N ALA A 13 -8.85 -11.52 -8.27
CA ALA A 13 -10.23 -11.68 -7.82
C ALA A 13 -10.53 -10.82 -6.58
N LEU A 14 -9.58 -10.74 -5.63
CA LEU A 14 -9.71 -9.90 -4.45
C LEU A 14 -9.70 -8.40 -4.80
N CYS A 15 -8.81 -7.95 -5.68
CA CYS A 15 -8.78 -6.58 -6.18
C CYS A 15 -10.10 -6.20 -6.87
N ALA A 16 -10.64 -7.11 -7.70
CA ALA A 16 -11.92 -6.93 -8.36
C ALA A 16 -13.07 -6.85 -7.36
N ALA A 17 -13.07 -7.70 -6.33
CA ALA A 17 -14.07 -7.66 -5.27
C ALA A 17 -14.04 -6.33 -4.49
N LEU A 18 -12.85 -5.76 -4.23
CA LEU A 18 -12.68 -4.48 -3.52
C LEU A 18 -13.13 -3.25 -4.32
N MET A 19 -13.39 -3.40 -5.62
CA MET A 19 -14.02 -2.34 -6.41
C MET A 19 -15.48 -2.08 -6.00
N LEU A 20 -16.15 -3.04 -5.36
CA LEU A 20 -17.45 -2.83 -4.73
C LEU A 20 -17.26 -2.31 -3.30
N PRO A 21 -17.73 -1.09 -2.96
CA PRO A 21 -17.52 -0.49 -1.63
C PRO A 21 -17.92 -1.37 -0.45
N LEU A 22 -19.02 -2.11 -0.57
CA LEU A 22 -19.52 -3.01 0.48
C LEU A 22 -18.50 -4.09 0.90
N ASN A 23 -17.60 -4.48 0.00
CA ASN A 23 -16.60 -5.51 0.30
C ASN A 23 -15.43 -4.96 1.11
N ARG A 24 -15.25 -3.63 1.20
CA ARG A 24 -14.17 -3.02 1.98
C ARG A 24 -14.37 -3.18 3.48
N GLY A 25 -15.62 -3.07 3.96
CA GLY A 25 -15.98 -3.39 5.34
C GLY A 25 -15.73 -4.87 5.64
N LYS A 26 -16.15 -5.78 4.76
CA LYS A 26 -15.88 -7.22 4.92
C LYS A 26 -14.38 -7.54 4.94
N PHE A 27 -13.59 -6.87 4.10
CA PHE A 27 -12.14 -7.02 4.07
C PHE A 27 -11.49 -6.52 5.36
N LEU A 28 -12.00 -5.42 5.92
CA LEU A 28 -11.59 -4.89 7.21
C LEU A 28 -11.88 -5.87 8.36
N ASP A 29 -13.12 -6.35 8.42
CA ASP A 29 -13.59 -7.31 9.44
C ASP A 29 -12.84 -8.64 9.37
N GLY A 30 -12.47 -9.06 8.16
CA GLY A 30 -11.71 -10.28 7.90
C GLY A 30 -10.19 -10.16 8.10
N GLU A 31 -9.71 -9.09 8.76
CA GLU A 31 -8.29 -8.82 8.99
C GLU A 31 -7.42 -8.75 7.72
N GLY A 32 -8.02 -8.39 6.59
CA GLY A 32 -7.34 -8.33 5.30
C GLY A 32 -6.13 -7.38 5.32
N LEU A 33 -6.24 -6.24 6.01
CA LEU A 33 -5.15 -5.27 6.15
C LEU A 33 -3.97 -5.85 6.93
N GLN A 34 -4.23 -6.61 8.00
CA GLN A 34 -3.21 -7.27 8.81
C GLN A 34 -2.44 -8.28 7.97
N LEU A 35 -3.16 -9.09 7.19
CA LEU A 35 -2.55 -10.08 6.32
C LEU A 35 -1.70 -9.41 5.22
N MET A 36 -2.21 -8.38 4.55
CA MET A 36 -1.43 -7.67 3.52
C MET A 36 -0.19 -7.00 4.12
N ASN A 37 -0.31 -6.37 5.28
CA ASN A 37 0.82 -5.76 5.99
C ASN A 37 1.87 -6.82 6.41
N LEU A 38 1.43 -8.01 6.82
CA LEU A 38 2.32 -9.14 7.10
C LEU A 38 3.07 -9.59 5.84
N MET A 39 2.37 -9.76 4.72
CA MET A 39 2.98 -10.16 3.44
C MET A 39 4.03 -9.15 2.96
N LEU A 40 3.76 -7.85 3.09
CA LEU A 40 4.74 -6.80 2.79
C LEU A 40 6.01 -6.90 3.66
N ARG A 41 5.86 -7.25 4.95
CA ARG A 41 6.97 -7.40 5.90
C ARG A 41 7.81 -8.65 5.63
N GLU A 42 7.19 -9.75 5.24
CA GLU A 42 7.86 -11.02 4.92
C GLU A 42 8.68 -10.92 3.61
N ARG A 43 8.36 -9.96 2.73
CA ARG A 43 9.10 -9.68 1.48
C ARG A 43 9.24 -10.90 0.55
N LYS A 44 8.23 -11.79 0.58
CA LYS A 44 8.14 -12.96 -0.29
C LYS A 44 7.46 -12.60 -1.61
N GLN A 45 7.17 -13.63 -2.40
CA GLN A 45 6.58 -13.52 -3.73
C GLN A 45 5.26 -12.73 -3.78
N SER A 46 4.41 -12.83 -2.75
CA SER A 46 3.12 -12.14 -2.68
C SER A 46 3.20 -10.64 -2.36
N ARG A 47 4.41 -10.08 -2.19
CA ARG A 47 4.58 -8.71 -1.71
C ARG A 47 3.94 -7.66 -2.63
N GLU A 48 4.11 -7.78 -3.94
CA GLU A 48 3.61 -6.76 -4.88
C GLU A 48 2.10 -6.87 -5.07
N SER A 49 1.58 -8.09 -5.13
CA SER A 49 0.13 -8.33 -5.16
C SER A 49 -0.54 -7.86 -3.86
N ALA A 50 0.12 -8.01 -2.71
CA ALA A 50 -0.36 -7.45 -1.45
C ALA A 50 -0.36 -5.91 -1.43
N LEU A 51 0.63 -5.29 -2.07
CA LEU A 51 0.68 -3.83 -2.23
C LEU A 51 -0.47 -3.33 -3.12
N LYS A 52 -0.72 -4.01 -4.25
CA LYS A 52 -1.87 -3.76 -5.14
C LYS A 52 -3.21 -3.87 -4.40
N VAL A 53 -3.40 -4.91 -3.57
CA VAL A 53 -4.62 -5.04 -2.77
C VAL A 53 -4.81 -3.88 -1.80
N LEU A 54 -3.73 -3.41 -1.15
CA LEU A 54 -3.79 -2.28 -0.23
C LEU A 54 -4.19 -0.97 -0.93
N ASP A 55 -3.71 -0.75 -2.15
CA ASP A 55 -4.15 0.37 -2.99
C ASP A 55 -5.67 0.32 -3.23
N HIS A 56 -6.18 -0.82 -3.73
CA HIS A 56 -7.61 -1.03 -3.94
C HIS A 56 -8.46 -0.90 -2.67
N ALA A 57 -7.93 -1.33 -1.52
CA ALA A 57 -8.64 -1.27 -0.24
C ALA A 57 -8.70 0.15 0.34
N THR A 58 -7.71 1.00 0.05
CA THR A 58 -7.57 2.34 0.65
C THR A 58 -8.06 3.47 -0.26
N THR A 59 -8.20 3.23 -1.57
CA THR A 59 -8.54 4.27 -2.55
C THR A 59 -9.94 4.87 -2.38
N GLY A 60 -10.08 6.19 -2.48
CA GLY A 60 -11.37 6.90 -2.45
C GLY A 60 -12.03 7.03 -1.06
N PRO A 61 -13.22 7.68 -0.98
CA PRO A 61 -13.89 7.95 0.30
C PRO A 61 -14.28 6.70 1.09
N GLU A 62 -14.72 5.66 0.37
CA GLU A 62 -15.12 4.36 0.91
C GLU A 62 -13.92 3.57 1.50
N GLY A 63 -12.69 4.06 1.33
CA GLY A 63 -11.47 3.48 1.89
C GLY A 63 -11.09 4.06 3.24
N LYS A 64 -11.85 5.03 3.77
CA LYS A 64 -11.52 5.78 4.99
C LYS A 64 -11.22 4.89 6.19
N ASP A 65 -12.08 3.91 6.47
CA ASP A 65 -11.89 3.04 7.63
C ASP A 65 -10.67 2.14 7.45
N ASN A 66 -10.41 1.68 6.22
CA ASN A 66 -9.21 0.94 5.88
C ASN A 66 -7.93 1.78 6.05
N CYS A 67 -7.96 3.05 5.64
CA CYS A 67 -6.85 3.98 5.86
C CYS A 67 -6.52 4.14 7.35
N ASN A 68 -7.54 4.38 8.19
CA ASN A 68 -7.34 4.53 9.63
C ASN A 68 -6.81 3.24 10.26
N LYS A 69 -7.41 2.09 9.92
CA LYS A 69 -6.96 0.79 10.45
C LYS A 69 -5.54 0.47 10.01
N PHE A 70 -5.16 0.76 8.76
CA PHE A 70 -3.80 0.54 8.27
C PHE A 70 -2.76 1.29 9.11
N VAL A 71 -3.05 2.54 9.51
CA VAL A 71 -2.18 3.32 10.40
C VAL A 71 -2.16 2.73 11.82
N GLU A 72 -3.31 2.27 12.33
CA GLU A 72 -3.43 1.64 13.65
C GLU A 72 -2.57 0.37 13.77
N ILE A 73 -2.57 -0.48 12.75
CA ILE A 73 -1.80 -1.75 12.70
C ILE A 73 -0.33 -1.54 12.31
N LEU A 74 0.20 -0.32 12.49
CA LEU A 74 1.59 0.06 12.20
C LEU A 74 1.98 -0.06 10.72
N GLY A 75 1.04 0.03 9.80
CA GLY A 75 1.29 -0.07 8.35
C GLY A 75 2.28 0.96 7.82
N LEU A 76 2.39 2.13 8.46
CA LEU A 76 3.37 3.16 8.08
C LEU A 76 4.82 2.70 8.24
N ARG A 77 5.10 1.85 9.23
CA ARG A 77 6.45 1.27 9.41
C ARG A 77 6.81 0.35 8.25
N THR A 78 5.83 -0.22 7.58
CA THR A 78 6.01 -1.11 6.43
C THR A 78 6.02 -0.33 5.12
N LEU A 79 5.13 0.65 4.95
CA LEU A 79 4.96 1.41 3.70
C LEU A 79 6.12 2.37 3.40
N PHE A 80 6.59 3.13 4.39
CA PHE A 80 7.63 4.15 4.14
C PHE A 80 8.99 3.58 3.68
N PRO A 81 9.44 2.40 4.14
CA PRO A 81 10.59 1.73 3.52
C PRO A 81 10.41 1.37 2.05
N LEU A 82 9.18 1.08 1.60
CA LEU A 82 8.86 0.83 0.18
C LEU A 82 8.95 2.13 -0.62
N TYR A 83 8.37 3.21 -0.08
CA TYR A 83 8.43 4.55 -0.67
C TYR A 83 9.87 5.07 -0.87
N MET A 84 10.74 4.83 0.12
CA MET A 84 12.15 5.24 0.04
C MET A 84 13.01 4.36 -0.86
N ARG A 85 12.57 3.14 -1.18
CA ARG A 85 13.39 2.15 -1.89
C ARG A 85 12.58 1.38 -2.91
N THR A 86 12.64 1.87 -4.15
CA THR A 86 12.05 1.18 -5.30
C THR A 86 12.85 -0.09 -5.65
N PRO A 87 12.19 -1.26 -5.80
CA PRO A 87 12.84 -2.47 -6.29
C PRO A 87 13.39 -2.27 -7.71
N SER A 88 14.58 -2.81 -8.03
CA SER A 88 15.12 -2.73 -9.39
C SER A 88 14.50 -3.76 -10.34
N LYS A 89 14.40 -3.42 -11.64
CA LYS A 89 13.87 -4.32 -12.70
C LYS A 89 14.54 -5.69 -12.72
N VAL A 90 15.84 -5.76 -12.44
CA VAL A 90 16.62 -7.02 -12.48
C VAL A 90 16.16 -8.02 -11.41
N LYS A 91 15.56 -7.55 -10.31
CA LYS A 91 15.23 -8.40 -9.17
C LYS A 91 13.83 -9.03 -9.24
N ARG A 92 12.93 -8.57 -10.11
CA ARG A 92 11.50 -8.98 -10.10
C ARG A 92 10.97 -9.23 -11.49
N LYS A 93 10.19 -10.32 -11.64
CA LYS A 93 9.49 -10.68 -12.89
C LYS A 93 8.01 -10.28 -12.86
N ASP A 94 7.49 -9.99 -11.68
CA ASP A 94 6.08 -9.83 -11.31
C ASP A 94 5.62 -8.37 -11.24
N THR A 95 6.54 -7.41 -11.20
CA THR A 95 6.23 -5.98 -11.20
C THR A 95 7.37 -5.18 -11.79
N THR A 96 7.06 -3.97 -12.23
CA THR A 96 8.03 -2.95 -12.61
C THR A 96 8.28 -1.94 -11.48
N PRO A 97 9.42 -1.23 -11.47
CA PRO A 97 9.65 -0.12 -10.55
C PRO A 97 8.56 0.94 -10.61
N ASP A 98 7.99 1.19 -11.78
CA ASP A 98 6.99 2.24 -12.00
C ASP A 98 5.64 1.84 -11.41
N GLU A 99 5.18 0.60 -11.62
CA GLU A 99 3.98 0.06 -10.96
C GLU A 99 4.13 0.02 -9.43
N HIS A 100 5.32 -0.31 -8.94
CA HIS A 100 5.60 -0.27 -7.50
C HIS A 100 5.45 1.15 -6.94
N GLU A 101 6.09 2.13 -7.59
CA GLU A 101 6.00 3.55 -7.19
C GLU A 101 4.56 4.05 -7.29
N GLU A 102 3.82 3.69 -8.33
CA GLU A 102 2.41 4.03 -8.50
C GLU A 102 1.56 3.56 -7.32
N HIS A 103 1.61 2.27 -6.97
CA HIS A 103 0.82 1.74 -5.85
C HIS A 103 1.22 2.36 -4.51
N VAL A 104 2.52 2.54 -4.26
CA VAL A 104 2.98 3.18 -3.00
C VAL A 104 2.47 4.62 -2.91
N CYS A 105 2.60 5.40 -3.98
CA CYS A 105 2.13 6.78 -4.03
C CYS A 105 0.60 6.87 -3.93
N ALA A 106 -0.15 5.97 -4.58
CA ALA A 106 -1.59 5.91 -4.50
C ALA A 106 -2.10 5.63 -3.07
N ILE A 107 -1.45 4.70 -2.36
CA ILE A 107 -1.75 4.43 -0.94
C ILE A 107 -1.44 5.66 -0.09
N LEU A 108 -0.26 6.28 -0.26
CA LEU A 108 0.11 7.49 0.50
C LEU A 108 -0.88 8.63 0.28
N ALA A 109 -1.28 8.88 -0.98
CA ALA A 109 -2.28 9.89 -1.32
C ALA A 109 -3.64 9.59 -0.68
N SER A 110 -4.05 8.32 -0.68
CA SER A 110 -5.30 7.87 -0.04
C SER A 110 -5.28 8.03 1.48
N LEU A 111 -4.15 7.71 2.12
CA LEU A 111 -3.95 7.93 3.55
C LEU A 111 -3.98 9.43 3.90
N LEU A 112 -3.27 10.27 3.15
CA LEU A 112 -3.27 11.73 3.39
C LEU A 112 -4.66 12.34 3.24
N ARG A 113 -5.45 11.86 2.27
CA ARG A 113 -6.81 12.36 2.00
C ARG A 113 -7.83 11.87 3.03
N SER A 114 -7.82 10.58 3.36
CA SER A 114 -8.94 9.93 4.03
C SER A 114 -8.71 9.67 5.52
N CYS A 115 -7.47 9.70 6.02
CA CYS A 115 -7.20 9.52 7.45
C CYS A 115 -7.90 10.59 8.31
N GLY A 116 -8.44 10.14 9.45
CA GLY A 116 -8.90 11.02 10.53
C GLY A 116 -7.73 11.65 11.27
N ASP A 117 -8.01 12.57 12.20
CA ASP A 117 -7.00 13.49 12.76
C ASP A 117 -5.79 12.78 13.37
N VAL A 118 -6.01 11.74 14.19
CA VAL A 118 -4.91 10.98 14.83
C VAL A 118 -4.03 10.27 13.80
N ALA A 119 -4.65 9.59 12.82
CA ALA A 119 -3.92 8.89 11.77
C ALA A 119 -3.20 9.88 10.84
N ARG A 120 -3.83 11.04 10.57
CA ARG A 120 -3.25 12.13 9.78
C ARG A 120 -2.03 12.74 10.48
N GLN A 121 -2.08 12.98 11.78
CA GLN A 121 -0.93 13.46 12.55
C GLN A 121 0.25 12.48 12.46
N ARG A 122 -0.01 11.17 12.59
CA ARG A 122 1.02 10.14 12.43
C ARG A 122 1.61 10.12 11.01
N MET A 123 0.78 10.27 9.99
CA MET A 123 1.21 10.40 8.59
C MET A 123 2.11 11.63 8.40
N MET A 124 1.68 12.80 8.87
CA MET A 124 2.46 14.04 8.77
C MET A 124 3.80 13.92 9.53
N GLY A 125 3.80 13.26 10.69
CA GLY A 125 5.02 13.00 11.45
C GLY A 125 6.10 12.27 10.63
N LYS A 126 5.72 11.34 9.74
CA LYS A 126 6.67 10.62 8.88
C LYS A 126 7.40 11.53 7.89
N PHE A 127 6.79 12.65 7.48
CA PHE A 127 7.40 13.62 6.55
C PHE A 127 8.30 14.66 7.25
N VAL A 128 8.36 14.65 8.58
CA VAL A 128 9.25 15.51 9.39
C VAL A 128 10.45 14.73 9.93
N GLU A 129 10.44 13.41 9.85
CA GLU A 129 11.57 12.57 10.24
C GLU A 129 12.81 12.85 9.38
N HIS A 130 14.00 12.71 9.99
CA HIS A 130 15.30 12.74 9.32
C HIS A 130 15.47 13.91 8.33
N GLU A 131 15.32 15.14 8.82
CA GLU A 131 15.49 16.36 8.02
C GLU A 131 14.57 16.41 6.79
N HIS A 132 13.35 15.88 6.89
CA HIS A 132 12.38 15.85 5.81
C HIS A 132 12.76 14.97 4.60
N GLU A 133 13.57 13.92 4.79
CA GLU A 133 14.01 13.02 3.70
C GLU A 133 12.86 12.46 2.83
N LYS A 134 11.64 12.34 3.39
CA LYS A 134 10.45 11.87 2.65
C LYS A 134 9.92 12.90 1.67
N VAL A 135 10.11 14.18 1.99
CA VAL A 135 9.83 15.31 1.10
C VAL A 135 10.85 15.33 -0.03
N ASP A 136 12.14 15.15 0.28
CA ASP A 136 13.18 15.05 -0.77
C ASP A 136 12.87 13.91 -1.75
N ARG A 137 12.49 12.73 -1.23
CA ARG A 137 12.03 11.61 -2.06
C ARG A 137 10.80 11.96 -2.90
N ALA A 138 9.89 12.78 -2.37
CA ALA A 138 8.71 13.21 -3.12
C ALA A 138 9.10 14.10 -4.30
N ILE A 139 10.06 15.01 -4.09
CA ILE A 139 10.61 15.87 -5.13
C ILE A 139 11.37 15.06 -6.17
N GLU A 140 12.15 14.05 -5.76
CA GLU A 140 12.83 13.15 -6.69
C GLU A 140 11.84 12.42 -7.61
N LEU A 141 10.77 11.87 -7.05
CA LEU A 141 9.71 11.22 -7.82
C LEU A 141 8.99 12.22 -8.74
N PHE A 142 8.71 13.44 -8.26
CA PHE A 142 8.11 14.49 -9.07
C PHE A 142 8.99 14.92 -10.25
N ILE A 143 10.31 14.91 -10.10
CA ILE A 143 11.24 15.23 -11.20
C ILE A 143 11.33 14.08 -12.20
N LYS A 144 11.20 12.83 -11.74
CA LYS A 144 11.28 11.62 -12.57
C LYS A 144 10.12 11.50 -13.57
N TYR A 145 8.91 11.91 -13.18
CA TYR A 145 7.66 11.73 -13.94
C TYR A 145 7.16 13.04 -14.55
#